data_AF-A0AA38LB33-F1
#
_entry.id   AF-A0AA38LB33-F1
#
_cell.length_a   1.000
_cell.length_b   1.000
_cell.length_c   1.000
_cell.angle_alpha   90.00
_cell.angle_beta   90.00
_cell.angle_gamma   90.00
#
_symmetry.space_group_name_H-M   'P 1'
#
loop_
_entity.id
_entity.type
_entity.pdbx_description
1 polymer ?
#
loop_
_entity_poly.entity_id
_entity_poly.type
_entity_poly.pdbx_seq_one_letter_code
_entity_poly.pdbx_strand_id
1 'polypeptide(L)'
;FDSGAFYPGGDDGNYKRIGEGPGAGYNINVPWEQGKCGDPDYLAVWDHILIPVAKSYNPDIVLISGGFDAALGDPLGGCRLTPYGYSLMTQKLMELADGKIVLALEGGYNLESLADSFAACVEALLADKPIRSSSVLFPFESTWDVIRAVRQELGSFWPALKQDLPLPKMIKDDVLQSFEKLSVSSSDERSDSGEEFAEAGKITVIPTVLSSPSVQTIESIIQPLTGLKVYEDRHDNEGTAQSVLALNCDKELPLTVVDEAVVPSITCSEDCNESTTVSTLNAVDSCSWRQLLRKAHIWYACYGSNMWKRRFICYIEGGKVEGMKKYCFGSVDKTPPQGMQWKVVPHHMFFGRSYSDTWGSGGVAFLHPSHNGNSKAHVCLYQITLEQFNDLLLQENNMSLETDYPLVDLSSIDALRNENPILEVIKGIWYGTILYLGMEGGLPILSITCSISDIEKFKHGQLPACPPSSMYANVLLRGLVDGGGLSESDALAYIDGASKL
;
A
#
# COMPACT_ATOMS: atom_id res chain seq x y z
N PHE A 1 19.23 -10.01 2.39
CA PHE A 1 20.33 -10.96 2.72
C PHE A 1 21.12 -11.28 1.48
N ASP A 2 20.43 -11.56 0.36
CA ASP A 2 21.02 -11.54 -0.98
C ASP A 2 22.21 -12.53 -1.07
N SER A 3 21.99 -13.73 -0.54
CA SER A 3 22.99 -14.82 -0.45
C SER A 3 24.31 -14.42 0.23
N GLY A 4 24.25 -13.57 1.26
CA GLY A 4 25.41 -13.10 2.02
C GLY A 4 26.16 -11.92 1.36
N ALA A 5 25.58 -11.30 0.33
CA ALA A 5 26.15 -10.11 -0.31
C ALA A 5 25.75 -8.78 0.37
N PHE A 6 24.65 -8.76 1.11
CA PHE A 6 24.21 -7.57 1.86
C PHE A 6 24.94 -7.45 3.21
N TYR A 7 25.25 -6.23 3.66
CA TYR A 7 25.97 -5.94 4.91
C TYR A 7 25.31 -6.62 6.14
N PRO A 8 26.07 -7.18 7.10
CA PRO A 8 27.54 -7.22 7.21
C PRO A 8 28.25 -8.19 6.26
N GLY A 9 27.48 -9.00 5.52
CA GLY A 9 27.98 -9.99 4.56
C GLY A 9 28.27 -11.36 5.19
N GLY A 10 28.52 -12.35 4.33
CA GLY A 10 28.79 -13.73 4.74
C GLY A 10 27.57 -14.52 5.19
N ASP A 11 27.81 -15.70 5.76
CA ASP A 11 26.77 -16.69 6.06
C ASP A 11 26.04 -16.48 7.40
N ASP A 12 26.46 -15.52 8.23
CA ASP A 12 25.92 -15.34 9.58
C ASP A 12 24.47 -14.86 9.63
N GLY A 13 23.96 -14.28 8.54
CA GLY A 13 22.53 -13.96 8.35
C GLY A 13 21.68 -15.12 7.82
N ASN A 14 22.25 -16.30 7.55
CA ASN A 14 21.54 -17.43 6.94
C ASN A 14 20.60 -18.13 7.96
N TYR A 15 19.46 -18.66 7.50
CA TYR A 15 18.48 -19.38 8.35
C TYR A 15 19.08 -20.60 9.08
N LYS A 16 20.19 -21.15 8.60
CA LYS A 16 20.90 -22.29 9.21
C LYS A 16 21.69 -21.94 10.47
N ARG A 17 21.87 -20.65 10.80
CA ARG A 17 22.61 -20.21 11.99
C ARG A 17 21.66 -20.20 13.20
N ILE A 18 21.22 -21.39 13.62
CA ILE A 18 20.17 -21.58 14.64
C ILE A 18 20.65 -21.46 16.10
N GLY A 19 21.89 -21.00 16.33
CA GLY A 19 22.55 -21.05 17.65
C GLY A 19 23.25 -22.39 17.90
N GLU A 20 24.03 -22.46 18.98
CA GLU A 20 24.93 -23.58 19.27
C GLU A 20 24.78 -24.10 20.71
N GLY A 21 25.10 -25.38 20.92
CA GLY A 21 25.04 -26.01 22.25
C GLY A 21 23.65 -25.93 22.89
N PRO A 22 23.52 -25.53 24.17
CA PRO A 22 22.23 -25.29 24.82
C PRO A 22 21.37 -24.20 24.16
N GLY A 23 21.95 -23.30 23.35
CA GLY A 23 21.25 -22.25 22.62
C GLY A 23 20.78 -22.67 21.21
N ALA A 24 21.01 -23.92 20.79
CA ALA A 24 20.54 -24.40 19.50
C ALA A 24 19.00 -24.40 19.43
N GLY A 25 18.47 -23.78 18.38
CA GLY A 25 17.03 -23.51 18.19
C GLY A 25 16.57 -22.14 18.73
N TYR A 26 17.37 -21.45 19.55
CA TYR A 26 17.00 -20.16 20.14
C TYR A 26 17.47 -18.93 19.33
N ASN A 27 18.33 -19.10 18.32
CA ASN A 27 18.56 -18.05 17.31
C ASN A 27 17.70 -18.33 16.07
N ILE A 28 17.01 -17.30 15.56
CA ILE A 28 16.11 -17.41 14.40
C ILE A 28 16.42 -16.31 13.39
N ASN A 29 17.18 -16.67 12.37
CA ASN A 29 17.45 -15.80 11.22
C ASN A 29 16.37 -15.99 10.15
N VAL A 30 15.81 -14.89 9.65
CA VAL A 30 14.88 -14.90 8.51
C VAL A 30 15.48 -14.08 7.35
N PRO A 31 16.29 -14.71 6.47
CA PRO A 31 17.00 -13.99 5.41
C PRO A 31 16.10 -13.63 4.22
N TRP A 32 15.90 -12.33 3.97
CA TRP A 32 15.27 -11.89 2.72
C TRP A 32 16.15 -12.23 1.50
N GLU A 33 15.62 -13.00 0.55
CA GLU A 33 16.33 -13.34 -0.70
C GLU A 33 16.47 -12.15 -1.66
N GLN A 34 15.61 -11.15 -1.52
CA GLN A 34 15.57 -9.94 -2.34
C GLN A 34 15.21 -8.73 -1.47
N GLY A 35 15.78 -7.56 -1.78
CA GLY A 35 15.23 -6.28 -1.31
C GLY A 35 13.81 -6.01 -1.84
N LYS A 36 13.15 -4.97 -1.32
CA LYS A 36 11.74 -4.56 -1.54
C LYS A 36 10.66 -5.34 -0.78
N CYS A 37 11.01 -6.25 0.13
CA CYS A 37 10.06 -6.89 1.03
C CYS A 37 9.25 -5.83 1.81
N GLY A 38 7.93 -6.00 1.92
CA GLY A 38 7.03 -5.02 2.54
C GLY A 38 6.15 -5.61 3.64
N ASP A 39 5.14 -4.86 4.07
CA ASP A 39 4.21 -5.26 5.15
C ASP A 39 3.75 -6.73 5.09
N PRO A 40 3.32 -7.29 3.93
CA PRO A 40 2.85 -8.68 3.88
C PRO A 40 3.95 -9.70 4.12
N ASP A 41 5.17 -9.43 3.61
CA ASP A 41 6.30 -10.35 3.73
C ASP A 41 6.72 -10.48 5.19
N TYR A 42 6.83 -9.34 5.88
CA TYR A 42 7.06 -9.27 7.30
C TYR A 42 5.91 -9.93 8.07
N LEU A 43 4.65 -9.56 7.83
CA LEU A 43 3.50 -10.10 8.56
C LEU A 43 3.35 -11.63 8.40
N ALA A 44 3.63 -12.20 7.21
CA ALA A 44 3.61 -13.64 7.00
C ALA A 44 4.77 -14.36 7.70
N VAL A 45 5.97 -13.78 7.70
CA VAL A 45 7.10 -14.28 8.51
C VAL A 45 6.77 -14.25 10.01
N TRP A 46 6.10 -13.20 10.46
CA TRP A 46 5.66 -13.07 11.84
C TRP A 46 4.60 -14.11 12.21
N ASP A 47 3.54 -14.25 11.43
CA ASP A 47 2.42 -15.16 11.73
C ASP A 47 2.73 -16.64 11.47
N HIS A 48 3.77 -16.95 10.67
CA HIS A 48 4.15 -18.33 10.35
C HIS A 48 5.52 -18.76 10.89
N ILE A 49 6.27 -17.87 11.55
CA ILE A 49 7.52 -18.22 12.25
C ILE A 49 7.56 -17.58 13.64
N LEU A 50 7.60 -16.24 13.72
CA LEU A 50 8.07 -15.54 14.91
C LEU A 50 7.06 -15.57 16.06
N ILE A 51 5.78 -15.27 15.79
CA ILE A 51 4.72 -15.29 16.81
C ILE A 51 4.40 -16.71 17.30
N PRO A 52 4.32 -17.76 16.44
CA PRO A 52 4.23 -19.14 16.90
C PRO A 52 5.37 -19.57 17.83
N VAL A 53 6.61 -19.14 17.56
CA VAL A 53 7.76 -19.41 18.45
C VAL A 53 7.66 -18.58 19.73
N ALA A 54 7.45 -17.26 19.64
CA ALA A 54 7.44 -16.37 20.80
C ALA A 54 6.33 -16.74 21.81
N LYS A 55 5.15 -17.14 21.34
CA LYS A 55 4.07 -17.68 22.19
C LYS A 55 4.40 -19.07 22.78
N SER A 56 5.25 -19.86 22.12
CA SER A 56 5.77 -21.13 22.66
C SER A 56 6.92 -20.94 23.66
N TYR A 57 7.70 -19.86 23.51
CA TYR A 57 8.81 -19.48 24.39
C TYR A 57 8.31 -18.80 25.68
N ASN A 58 7.20 -18.05 25.59
CA ASN A 58 6.57 -17.34 26.70
C ASN A 58 7.56 -16.41 27.45
N PRO A 59 8.04 -15.32 26.79
CA PRO A 59 9.00 -14.41 27.39
C PRO A 59 8.43 -13.60 28.56
N ASP A 60 9.25 -13.34 29.57
CA ASP A 60 8.91 -12.43 30.69
C ASP A 60 8.96 -10.94 30.32
N ILE A 61 9.71 -10.59 29.26
CA ILE A 61 9.91 -9.25 28.70
C ILE A 61 10.29 -9.37 27.22
N VAL A 62 9.89 -8.41 26.39
CA VAL A 62 10.29 -8.31 24.97
C VAL A 62 11.17 -7.09 24.77
N LEU A 63 12.33 -7.28 24.13
CA LEU A 63 13.24 -6.21 23.73
C LEU A 63 13.23 -6.10 22.20
N ILE A 64 13.01 -4.90 21.67
CA ILE A 64 12.98 -4.64 20.23
C ILE A 64 14.17 -3.74 19.88
N SER A 65 15.13 -4.31 19.12
CA SER A 65 16.09 -3.54 18.32
C SER A 65 15.34 -2.93 17.13
N GLY A 66 14.80 -1.74 17.34
CA GLY A 66 13.95 -1.00 16.42
C GLY A 66 14.75 -0.32 15.32
N GLY A 67 15.18 -1.11 14.33
CA GLY A 67 15.67 -0.59 13.05
C GLY A 67 14.51 -0.21 12.13
N PHE A 68 14.54 1.02 11.62
CA PHE A 68 13.57 1.57 10.67
C PHE A 68 14.16 1.75 9.26
N ASP A 69 15.38 1.24 9.03
CA ASP A 69 16.03 1.21 7.72
C ASP A 69 15.38 0.24 6.72
N ALA A 70 14.52 -0.66 7.20
CA ALA A 70 13.61 -1.44 6.35
C ALA A 70 12.38 -0.66 5.86
N ALA A 71 12.19 0.61 6.27
CA ALA A 71 11.05 1.43 5.88
C ALA A 71 11.07 1.82 4.39
N LEU A 72 9.88 2.06 3.84
CA LEU A 72 9.69 2.55 2.49
C LEU A 72 10.44 3.87 2.29
N GLY A 73 11.37 3.89 1.34
CA GLY A 73 12.15 5.08 1.00
C GLY A 73 13.45 5.25 1.79
N ASP A 74 13.84 4.30 2.64
CA ASP A 74 15.18 4.29 3.23
C ASP A 74 16.27 4.03 2.16
N PRO A 75 17.40 4.77 2.18
CA PRO A 75 18.46 4.64 1.18
C PRO A 75 19.34 3.39 1.32
N LEU A 76 19.31 2.67 2.45
CA LEU A 76 20.20 1.54 2.72
C LEU A 76 19.48 0.19 2.77
N GLY A 77 18.37 0.05 3.49
CA GLY A 77 17.70 -1.25 3.65
C GLY A 77 16.88 -1.70 2.43
N GLY A 78 16.47 -0.75 1.57
CA GLY A 78 15.82 -1.03 0.28
C GLY A 78 14.49 -1.79 0.33
N CYS A 79 13.92 -1.96 1.54
CA CYS A 79 12.65 -2.62 1.78
C CYS A 79 11.48 -1.61 1.69
N ARG A 80 10.27 -2.06 2.03
CA ARG A 80 9.00 -1.34 1.80
C ARG A 80 8.04 -1.44 2.97
N LEU A 81 8.55 -1.55 4.20
CA LEU A 81 7.67 -1.44 5.37
C LEU A 81 7.06 -0.05 5.46
N THR A 82 5.76 0.02 5.69
CA THR A 82 5.05 1.26 5.98
C THR A 82 4.93 1.45 7.50
N PRO A 83 4.64 2.67 7.99
CA PRO A 83 4.31 2.90 9.40
C PRO A 83 3.19 1.97 9.92
N TYR A 84 2.26 1.55 9.06
CA TYR A 84 1.24 0.57 9.42
C TYR A 84 1.82 -0.81 9.70
N GLY A 85 2.70 -1.32 8.84
CA GLY A 85 3.41 -2.58 9.05
C GLY A 85 4.18 -2.59 10.38
N TYR A 86 4.88 -1.51 10.70
CA TYR A 86 5.54 -1.33 12.00
C TYR A 86 4.55 -1.33 13.18
N SER A 87 3.41 -0.62 13.07
CA SER A 87 2.38 -0.60 14.13
C SER A 87 1.76 -1.98 14.38
N LEU A 88 1.52 -2.77 13.32
CA LEU A 88 1.00 -4.14 13.43
C LEU A 88 2.01 -5.10 14.06
N MET A 89 3.28 -5.01 13.67
CA MET A 89 4.36 -5.80 14.29
C MET A 89 4.49 -5.47 15.78
N THR A 90 4.42 -4.18 16.14
CA THR A 90 4.42 -3.74 17.54
C THR A 90 3.22 -4.32 18.31
N GLN A 91 1.99 -4.22 17.76
CA GLN A 91 0.80 -4.77 18.41
C GLN A 91 0.89 -6.30 18.60
N LYS A 92 1.40 -7.05 17.62
CA LYS A 92 1.61 -8.51 17.74
C LYS A 92 2.58 -8.89 18.87
N LEU A 93 3.48 -8.00 19.28
CA LEU A 93 4.32 -8.19 20.48
C LEU A 93 3.62 -7.81 21.79
N MET A 94 2.63 -6.90 21.76
CA MET A 94 1.87 -6.50 22.96
C MET A 94 1.00 -7.64 23.51
N GLU A 95 0.65 -8.61 22.65
CA GLU A 95 0.05 -9.90 23.06
C GLU A 95 1.00 -10.82 23.85
N LEU A 96 2.28 -10.44 24.03
CA LEU A 96 3.31 -11.22 24.71
C LEU A 96 3.76 -10.51 25.99
N ALA A 97 4.31 -11.28 26.93
CA ALA A 97 4.93 -10.75 28.16
C ALA A 97 4.04 -9.73 28.90
N ASP A 98 2.73 -9.92 28.96
CA ASP A 98 1.79 -8.96 29.58
C ASP A 98 1.97 -7.49 29.10
N GLY A 99 2.42 -7.27 27.87
CA GLY A 99 2.75 -5.94 27.32
C GLY A 99 4.10 -5.34 27.77
N LYS A 100 4.94 -6.08 28.50
CA LYS A 100 6.29 -5.66 28.93
C LYS A 100 7.25 -5.58 27.74
N ILE A 101 7.19 -4.48 26.99
CA ILE A 101 8.02 -4.18 25.82
C ILE A 101 9.02 -3.05 26.11
N VAL A 102 10.25 -3.18 25.61
CA VAL A 102 11.18 -2.07 25.42
C VAL A 102 11.47 -1.91 23.93
N LEU A 103 11.18 -0.74 23.37
CA LEU A 103 11.56 -0.35 22.00
C LEU A 103 12.79 0.55 22.06
N ALA A 104 13.93 0.05 21.60
CA ALA A 104 15.17 0.80 21.46
C ALA A 104 15.40 1.16 19.98
N LEU A 105 15.78 2.41 19.68
CA LEU A 105 16.05 2.85 18.31
C LEU A 105 17.44 2.37 17.85
N GLU A 106 17.51 1.82 16.63
CA GLU A 106 18.72 1.33 15.99
C GLU A 106 19.00 2.11 14.68
N GLY A 107 18.91 1.45 13.51
CA GLY A 107 19.04 2.06 12.19
C GLY A 107 17.79 2.81 11.72
N GLY A 108 17.92 3.53 10.61
CA GLY A 108 16.86 4.35 10.00
C GLY A 108 17.44 5.66 9.47
N TYR A 109 17.49 5.81 8.15
CA TYR A 109 18.35 6.80 7.48
C TYR A 109 17.58 7.75 6.57
N ASN A 110 16.34 7.41 6.19
CA ASN A 110 15.35 8.40 5.75
C ASN A 110 14.62 8.98 6.98
N LEU A 111 14.83 10.27 7.25
CA LEU A 111 14.31 10.96 8.44
C LEU A 111 12.76 11.03 8.49
N GLU A 112 12.09 11.12 7.34
CA GLU A 112 10.62 11.18 7.25
C GLU A 112 10.03 9.79 7.51
N SER A 113 10.51 8.77 6.79
CA SER A 113 10.09 7.37 6.99
C SER A 113 10.40 6.86 8.40
N LEU A 114 11.52 7.27 9.01
CA LEU A 114 11.88 6.98 10.39
C LEU A 114 10.89 7.63 11.37
N ALA A 115 10.62 8.92 11.23
CA ALA A 115 9.75 9.66 12.15
C ALA A 115 8.32 9.10 12.15
N ASP A 116 7.74 8.89 10.96
CA ASP A 116 6.38 8.35 10.82
C ASP A 116 6.28 6.92 11.35
N SER A 117 7.29 6.07 11.07
CA SER A 117 7.27 4.67 11.50
C SER A 117 7.49 4.52 13.01
N PHE A 118 8.39 5.32 13.59
CA PHE A 118 8.58 5.33 15.06
C PHE A 118 7.35 5.89 15.76
N ALA A 119 6.73 6.95 15.24
CA ALA A 119 5.48 7.50 15.76
C ALA A 119 4.36 6.45 15.73
N ALA A 120 4.21 5.68 14.66
CA ALA A 120 3.20 4.63 14.55
C ALA A 120 3.43 3.45 15.53
N CYS A 121 4.68 3.12 15.87
CA CYS A 121 4.98 2.19 16.97
C CYS A 121 4.56 2.76 18.33
N VAL A 122 4.86 4.03 18.60
CA VAL A 122 4.49 4.69 19.86
C VAL A 122 2.99 4.87 19.99
N GLU A 123 2.28 5.18 18.90
CA GLU A 123 0.81 5.23 18.87
C GLU A 123 0.20 3.86 19.19
N ALA A 124 0.73 2.77 18.62
CA ALA A 124 0.28 1.42 18.94
C ALA A 124 0.46 1.08 20.43
N LEU A 125 1.63 1.41 21.00
CA LEU A 125 1.93 1.20 22.43
C LEU A 125 1.03 2.03 23.38
N LEU A 126 0.53 3.18 22.93
CA LEU A 126 -0.32 4.08 23.73
C LEU A 126 -1.83 3.85 23.54
N ALA A 127 -2.26 3.40 22.34
CA ALA A 127 -3.67 3.29 21.96
C ALA A 127 -4.20 1.83 21.91
N ASP A 128 -3.32 0.84 22.11
CA ASP A 128 -3.60 -0.62 22.01
C ASP A 128 -4.18 -1.06 20.65
N LYS A 129 -3.94 -0.25 19.61
CA LYS A 129 -4.52 -0.39 18.27
C LYS A 129 -3.49 0.04 17.23
N PRO A 130 -3.41 -0.64 16.07
CA PRO A 130 -2.56 -0.20 14.97
C PRO A 130 -3.19 1.03 14.32
N ILE A 131 -2.36 1.83 13.64
CA ILE A 131 -2.89 2.89 12.78
C ILE A 131 -3.75 2.28 11.67
N ARG A 132 -4.73 3.01 11.13
CA ARG A 132 -5.59 2.46 10.07
C ARG A 132 -4.90 2.50 8.71
N SER A 133 -4.97 1.39 7.97
CA SER A 133 -4.48 1.28 6.59
C SER A 133 -5.57 0.80 5.64
N SER A 134 -5.39 1.11 4.37
CA SER A 134 -6.31 0.88 3.26
C SER A 134 -5.65 0.07 2.13
N SER A 135 -4.90 -0.98 2.51
CA SER A 135 -4.37 -1.95 1.54
C SER A 135 -4.12 -3.33 2.14
N VAL A 136 -4.56 -4.37 1.44
CA VAL A 136 -4.14 -5.75 1.65
C VAL A 136 -3.28 -6.15 0.46
N LEU A 137 -1.99 -6.34 0.72
CA LEU A 137 -1.02 -6.89 -0.21
C LEU A 137 -0.63 -8.31 0.25
N PHE A 138 -0.03 -9.10 -0.64
CA PHE A 138 0.28 -10.51 -0.39
C PHE A 138 1.80 -10.74 -0.42
N PRO A 139 2.35 -11.72 0.33
CA PRO A 139 3.78 -11.99 0.36
C PRO A 139 4.32 -12.50 -0.97
N PHE A 140 5.60 -12.25 -1.25
CA PHE A 140 6.30 -12.85 -2.39
C PHE A 140 6.43 -14.38 -2.25
N GLU A 141 6.57 -15.08 -3.39
CA GLU A 141 6.82 -16.54 -3.41
C GLU A 141 8.12 -16.90 -2.67
N SER A 142 9.18 -16.10 -2.86
CA SER A 142 10.45 -16.21 -2.11
C SER A 142 10.28 -16.05 -0.60
N THR A 143 9.29 -15.28 -0.14
CA THR A 143 8.97 -15.18 1.30
C THR A 143 8.41 -16.51 1.82
N TRP A 144 7.60 -17.21 1.02
CA TRP A 144 7.13 -18.56 1.34
C TRP A 144 8.20 -19.65 1.20
N ASP A 145 9.21 -19.46 0.34
CA ASP A 145 10.41 -20.32 0.31
C ASP A 145 11.23 -20.17 1.59
N VAL A 146 11.49 -18.93 2.03
CA VAL A 146 12.19 -18.64 3.30
C VAL A 146 11.39 -19.18 4.50
N ILE A 147 10.07 -18.96 4.57
CA ILE A 147 9.22 -19.50 5.64
C ILE A 147 9.30 -21.04 5.69
N ARG A 148 9.29 -21.72 4.54
CA ARG A 148 9.45 -23.18 4.47
C ARG A 148 10.83 -23.62 4.95
N ALA A 149 11.90 -22.96 4.51
CA ALA A 149 13.27 -23.30 4.90
C ALA A 149 13.51 -23.12 6.41
N VAL A 150 13.09 -21.99 6.98
CA VAL A 150 13.22 -21.69 8.41
C VAL A 150 12.40 -22.68 9.26
N ARG A 151 11.16 -22.99 8.87
CA ARG A 151 10.33 -23.98 9.58
C ARG A 151 10.88 -25.40 9.49
N GLN A 152 11.51 -25.77 8.37
CA GLN A 152 12.15 -27.08 8.22
C GLN A 152 13.36 -27.22 9.16
N GLU A 153 14.22 -26.21 9.24
CA GLU A 153 15.43 -26.22 10.07
C GLU A 153 15.08 -26.18 11.57
N LEU A 154 14.14 -25.31 11.97
CA LEU A 154 13.77 -25.10 13.38
C LEU A 154 12.67 -26.02 13.90
N GLY A 155 11.99 -26.77 13.02
CA GLY A 155 10.84 -27.59 13.37
C GLY A 155 11.14 -28.64 14.44
N SER A 156 12.36 -29.19 14.50
CA SER A 156 12.78 -30.13 15.55
C SER A 156 12.74 -29.51 16.95
N PHE A 157 13.04 -28.21 17.09
CA PHE A 157 13.11 -27.46 18.34
C PHE A 157 11.74 -26.89 18.74
N TRP A 158 10.96 -26.40 17.76
CA TRP A 158 9.68 -25.73 18.00
C TRP A 158 8.51 -26.51 17.41
N PRO A 159 7.74 -27.29 18.22
CA PRO A 159 6.59 -28.06 17.74
C PRO A 159 5.52 -27.22 17.03
N ALA A 160 5.37 -25.93 17.36
CA ALA A 160 4.48 -25.01 16.65
C ALA A 160 4.84 -24.82 15.16
N LEU A 161 6.10 -25.03 14.79
CA LEU A 161 6.57 -24.97 13.40
C LEU A 161 6.43 -26.31 12.66
N LYS A 162 6.19 -27.43 13.37
CA LYS A 162 5.89 -28.75 12.77
C LYS A 162 4.46 -28.90 12.27
N GLN A 163 3.56 -28.00 12.64
CA GLN A 163 2.23 -27.95 12.05
C GLN A 163 2.39 -27.76 10.53
N ASP A 164 1.51 -28.36 9.73
CA ASP A 164 1.44 -28.00 8.31
C ASP A 164 1.25 -26.49 8.21
N LEU A 165 2.02 -25.85 7.33
CA LEU A 165 1.65 -24.51 6.89
C LEU A 165 0.22 -24.59 6.33
N PRO A 166 -0.63 -23.57 6.52
CA PRO A 166 -1.78 -23.46 5.65
C PRO A 166 -1.26 -23.49 4.21
N LEU A 167 -1.89 -24.31 3.35
CA LEU A 167 -1.66 -24.19 1.90
C LEU A 167 -1.80 -22.70 1.57
N PRO A 168 -0.79 -22.06 0.92
CA PRO A 168 -0.81 -20.61 0.69
C PRO A 168 -2.14 -20.29 0.00
N LYS A 169 -2.92 -19.39 0.64
CA LYS A 169 -4.39 -19.46 0.70
C LYS A 169 -5.11 -19.29 -0.64
N MET A 170 -4.96 -20.28 -1.53
CA MET A 170 -5.84 -20.53 -2.65
C MET A 170 -7.16 -21.07 -2.09
N ILE A 171 -8.01 -20.15 -1.64
CA ILE A 171 -9.36 -20.48 -1.21
C ILE A 171 -10.12 -20.95 -2.45
N LYS A 172 -10.23 -22.28 -2.58
CA LYS A 172 -11.36 -22.89 -3.26
C LYS A 172 -12.63 -22.53 -2.50
N ASP A 173 -13.74 -22.48 -3.22
CA ASP A 173 -15.01 -21.97 -2.73
C ASP A 173 -15.50 -22.61 -1.41
N ASP A 174 -16.37 -21.85 -0.75
CA ASP A 174 -17.16 -22.15 0.45
C ASP A 174 -16.56 -21.93 1.86
N VAL A 175 -17.48 -21.49 2.75
CA VAL A 175 -17.38 -21.32 4.21
C VAL A 175 -16.48 -20.19 4.73
N LEU A 176 -17.03 -18.97 4.72
CA LEU A 176 -16.81 -17.99 5.79
C LEU A 176 -18.15 -17.71 6.49
N GLN A 177 -18.24 -18.06 7.77
CA GLN A 177 -19.44 -17.80 8.58
C GLN A 177 -19.46 -16.33 9.06
N SER A 178 -20.68 -15.79 9.18
CA SER A 178 -20.93 -14.41 9.57
C SER A 178 -20.51 -14.10 11.00
N PHE A 179 -19.78 -13.00 11.19
CA PHE A 179 -19.71 -12.27 12.45
C PHE A 179 -20.41 -10.92 12.33
N GLU A 180 -21.09 -10.51 13.40
CA GLU A 180 -22.09 -9.43 13.35
C GLU A 180 -21.48 -8.02 13.37
N LYS A 181 -22.21 -7.08 12.76
CA LYS A 181 -21.73 -5.73 12.46
C LYS A 181 -22.19 -4.73 13.51
N LEU A 182 -21.34 -4.42 14.49
CA LEU A 182 -21.58 -3.33 15.44
C LEU A 182 -21.34 -1.97 14.78
N SER A 183 -22.43 -1.25 14.51
CA SER A 183 -22.42 0.11 13.97
C SER A 183 -22.50 1.17 15.06
N VAL A 184 -21.68 2.23 14.96
CA VAL A 184 -21.83 3.49 15.70
C VAL A 184 -21.75 4.64 14.70
N SER A 185 -22.58 5.67 14.86
CA SER A 185 -22.77 6.75 13.88
C SER A 185 -22.90 8.13 14.53
N SER A 186 -22.21 9.11 13.95
CA SER A 186 -22.47 10.56 14.04
C SER A 186 -21.74 11.22 12.84
N SER A 187 -22.31 12.08 11.99
CA SER A 187 -23.14 13.28 12.24
C SER A 187 -22.29 14.37 12.93
N ASP A 188 -22.12 15.60 12.45
CA ASP A 188 -22.99 16.47 11.60
C ASP A 188 -22.22 17.36 10.57
N GLU A 189 -22.88 18.33 9.93
CA GLU A 189 -22.41 19.16 8.80
C GLU A 189 -22.23 20.68 9.08
N ARG A 190 -21.70 21.42 8.06
CA ARG A 190 -21.75 22.89 7.78
C ARG A 190 -20.74 23.78 8.56
N SER A 191 -19.82 24.58 7.97
CA SER A 191 -19.80 25.55 6.83
C SER A 191 -20.38 26.94 7.18
N ASP A 192 -19.82 28.10 6.79
CA ASP A 192 -18.76 28.46 5.81
C ASP A 192 -18.03 29.78 6.29
N SER A 193 -17.24 30.62 5.59
CA SER A 193 -16.84 30.89 4.18
C SER A 193 -15.62 31.86 4.11
N GLY A 194 -14.82 31.91 3.03
CA GLY A 194 -13.90 33.05 2.72
C GLY A 194 -12.68 32.81 1.79
N GLU A 195 -12.40 33.76 0.89
CA GLU A 195 -11.32 33.77 -0.15
C GLU A 195 -9.99 34.40 0.37
N GLU A 196 -8.78 34.30 -0.22
CA GLU A 196 -8.27 33.71 -1.49
C GLU A 196 -6.74 33.37 -1.39
N PHE A 197 -6.22 32.53 -2.31
CA PHE A 197 -4.81 32.27 -2.71
C PHE A 197 -3.63 32.17 -1.69
N ALA A 198 -3.10 30.96 -1.49
CA ALA A 198 -1.69 30.58 -1.81
C ALA A 198 -1.36 29.08 -1.58
N GLU A 199 -0.45 28.55 -2.41
CA GLU A 199 0.43 27.37 -2.22
C GLU A 199 -0.16 26.01 -1.76
N ALA A 200 -0.05 24.99 -2.64
CA ALA A 200 -0.38 23.59 -2.34
C ALA A 200 0.88 22.75 -2.08
N GLY A 201 0.88 21.73 -1.22
CA GLY A 201 -0.19 21.28 -0.33
C GLY A 201 0.30 20.10 0.52
N LYS A 202 0.65 20.37 1.79
CA LYS A 202 1.13 19.35 2.74
C LYS A 202 0.00 18.40 3.15
N ILE A 203 0.38 17.17 3.54
CA ILE A 203 -0.52 16.27 4.27
C ILE A 203 -0.78 16.89 5.64
N THR A 204 -2.01 17.37 5.86
CA THR A 204 -2.47 17.77 7.19
C THR A 204 -2.87 16.54 7.96
N VAL A 205 -1.95 15.99 8.75
CA VAL A 205 -2.31 15.12 9.87
C VAL A 205 -3.22 15.95 10.78
N ILE A 206 -4.48 15.53 10.95
CA ILE A 206 -5.39 16.15 11.90
C ILE A 206 -4.80 15.89 13.29
N PRO A 207 -4.44 16.92 14.08
CA PRO A 207 -3.92 16.69 15.42
C PRO A 207 -5.07 16.18 16.29
N THR A 208 -5.10 14.88 16.53
CA THR A 208 -5.86 14.33 17.66
C THR A 208 -5.32 15.01 18.90
N VAL A 209 -6.14 15.86 19.55
CA VAL A 209 -5.73 16.61 20.74
C VAL A 209 -5.65 15.63 21.91
N LEU A 210 -4.52 14.92 21.98
CA LEU A 210 -4.07 14.27 23.20
C LEU A 210 -3.93 15.37 24.25
N SER A 211 -4.80 15.32 25.26
CA SER A 211 -4.70 16.18 26.44
C SER A 211 -3.30 16.03 27.02
N SER A 212 -2.57 17.14 27.16
CA SER A 212 -1.19 17.16 27.64
C SER A 212 -1.04 16.28 28.88
N PRO A 213 -0.18 15.24 28.89
CA PRO A 213 0.05 14.44 30.09
C PRO A 213 0.50 15.39 31.20
N SER A 214 -0.08 15.23 32.39
CA SER A 214 0.25 16.12 33.50
C SER A 214 1.72 15.94 33.89
N VAL A 215 2.33 16.95 34.50
CA VAL A 215 3.73 16.88 34.96
C VAL A 215 3.92 15.64 35.87
N GLN A 216 2.92 15.34 36.70
CA GLN A 216 2.87 14.15 37.55
C GLN A 216 2.91 12.82 36.75
N THR A 217 2.30 12.76 35.56
CA THR A 217 2.39 11.59 34.68
C THR A 217 3.82 11.37 34.20
N ILE A 218 4.52 12.43 33.79
CA ILE A 218 5.91 12.36 33.33
C ILE A 218 6.85 11.99 34.50
N GLU A 219 6.68 12.61 35.67
CA GLU A 219 7.43 12.27 36.88
C GLU A 219 7.24 10.81 37.29
N SER A 220 6.01 10.27 37.18
CA SER A 220 5.72 8.87 37.53
C SER A 220 6.42 7.84 36.64
N ILE A 221 6.83 8.22 35.42
CA ILE A 221 7.58 7.37 34.48
C ILE A 221 9.10 7.52 34.69
N ILE A 222 9.57 8.72 35.03
CA ILE A 222 11.00 8.99 35.27
C ILE A 222 11.48 8.44 36.62
N GLN A 223 10.64 8.49 37.66
CA GLN A 223 11.05 8.11 39.01
C GLN A 223 11.46 6.61 39.14
N PRO A 224 10.77 5.63 38.52
CA PRO A 224 11.26 4.24 38.48
C PRO A 224 12.57 4.07 37.72
N LEU A 225 12.75 4.78 36.59
CA LEU A 225 13.94 4.67 35.74
C LEU A 225 15.20 5.18 36.44
N THR A 226 15.11 6.24 37.25
CA THR A 226 16.24 6.74 38.05
C THR A 226 16.66 5.80 39.19
N GLY A 227 15.87 4.75 39.48
CA GLY A 227 16.23 3.68 40.42
C GLY A 227 17.08 2.55 39.83
N LEU A 228 17.25 2.47 38.51
CA LEU A 228 17.99 1.40 37.84
C LEU A 228 19.50 1.54 38.05
N LYS A 229 20.05 0.73 38.98
CA LYS A 229 21.50 0.57 39.13
C LYS A 229 22.06 -0.26 37.98
N VAL A 230 22.52 0.42 36.93
CA VAL A 230 23.45 -0.16 35.96
C VAL A 230 24.72 -0.56 36.72
N TYR A 231 25.11 -1.84 36.60
CA TYR A 231 26.40 -2.30 37.08
C TYR A 231 27.46 -2.00 36.01
N GLU A 232 28.32 -1.02 36.26
CA GLU A 232 29.48 -0.73 35.43
C GLU A 232 30.58 -1.79 35.67
N ASP A 233 30.69 -2.76 34.76
CA ASP A 233 31.89 -3.61 34.69
C ASP A 233 33.09 -2.76 34.25
N ARG A 234 34.09 -2.63 35.13
CA ARG A 234 35.27 -1.81 34.87
C ARG A 234 36.30 -2.56 34.04
N HIS A 235 36.53 -2.07 32.83
CA HIS A 235 37.81 -2.26 32.15
C HIS A 235 38.38 -0.92 31.70
N ASP A 236 39.53 -0.56 32.26
CA ASP A 236 40.16 0.74 32.06
C ASP A 236 40.79 0.88 30.67
N ASN A 237 40.55 2.01 30.01
CA ASN A 237 41.59 2.78 29.29
C ASN A 237 41.08 4.20 28.94
N GLU A 238 42.01 5.15 28.85
CA GLU A 238 41.74 6.59 28.75
C GLU A 238 41.49 7.05 27.29
N GLY A 239 40.62 8.05 27.06
CA GLY A 239 40.31 8.47 25.68
C GLY A 239 39.48 9.73 25.40
N THR A 240 39.10 10.55 26.40
CA THR A 240 38.48 11.90 26.25
C THR A 240 37.40 12.12 25.17
N ALA A 241 36.14 12.19 25.58
CA ALA A 241 35.10 13.00 24.91
C ALA A 241 34.34 13.82 25.96
N GLN A 242 34.09 15.11 25.70
CA GLN A 242 33.67 16.06 26.73
C GLN A 242 32.17 16.38 26.62
N SER A 243 31.37 15.90 27.56
CA SER A 243 29.93 16.19 27.64
C SER A 243 29.66 17.52 28.37
N VAL A 244 28.89 18.41 27.75
CA VAL A 244 28.33 19.60 28.41
C VAL A 244 26.82 19.67 28.16
N LEU A 245 26.04 19.11 29.09
CA LEU A 245 24.61 19.35 29.21
C LEU A 245 24.40 20.41 30.30
N ALA A 246 23.85 21.57 29.93
CA ALA A 246 23.50 22.63 30.86
C ALA A 246 22.36 23.49 30.30
N LEU A 247 21.12 23.18 30.70
CA LEU A 247 19.96 24.06 30.54
C LEU A 247 19.20 24.06 31.88
N ASN A 248 19.19 25.21 32.55
CA ASN A 248 18.49 25.39 33.81
C ASN A 248 17.02 25.72 33.57
N CYS A 249 16.14 25.17 34.41
CA CYS A 249 14.86 25.84 34.69
C CYS A 249 15.12 27.07 35.58
N ASP A 250 14.35 28.14 35.37
CA ASP A 250 13.79 28.98 36.44
C ASP A 250 13.02 30.18 35.87
N LYS A 251 11.70 30.22 36.11
CA LYS A 251 10.91 31.39 36.59
C LYS A 251 9.41 31.11 36.57
N GLU A 252 8.76 31.42 37.68
CA GLU A 252 7.31 31.30 37.87
C GLU A 252 6.57 32.67 37.80
N LEU A 253 5.24 32.57 37.94
CA LEU A 253 4.27 33.58 38.41
C LEU A 253 3.83 34.71 37.45
N PRO A 254 2.60 35.24 37.59
CA PRO A 254 1.45 34.75 38.38
C PRO A 254 0.15 34.51 37.57
N LEU A 255 -0.77 33.74 38.16
CA LEU A 255 -2.18 33.64 37.72
C LEU A 255 -3.03 34.80 38.27
N THR A 256 -4.08 35.21 37.55
CA THR A 256 -5.19 35.99 38.10
C THR A 256 -6.52 35.30 37.85
N VAL A 257 -7.29 35.11 38.92
CA VAL A 257 -8.62 34.48 38.91
C VAL A 257 -9.71 35.54 38.68
N VAL A 258 -10.72 35.20 37.90
CA VAL A 258 -12.08 35.77 37.94
C VAL A 258 -13.08 34.62 37.77
N ASP A 259 -14.24 34.75 38.40
CA ASP A 259 -15.17 33.64 38.67
C ASP A 259 -16.64 34.06 38.38
N GLU A 260 -17.54 33.09 38.41
CA GLU A 260 -19.02 33.18 38.37
C GLU A 260 -19.72 33.85 37.16
N ALA A 261 -20.56 33.05 36.48
CA ALA A 261 -21.94 33.42 36.12
C ALA A 261 -22.79 32.14 35.96
N VAL A 262 -24.09 32.20 36.27
CA VAL A 262 -25.02 31.05 36.42
C VAL A 262 -26.30 31.28 35.59
N VAL A 263 -27.23 30.30 35.58
CA VAL A 263 -28.68 30.38 35.26
C VAL A 263 -29.07 30.06 33.79
N PRO A 264 -30.18 29.34 33.49
CA PRO A 264 -31.05 28.46 34.30
C PRO A 264 -31.19 27.02 33.76
N SER A 265 -31.87 26.16 34.54
CA SER A 265 -32.53 24.93 34.04
C SER A 265 -33.97 25.18 33.60
N ILE A 266 -34.50 24.39 32.66
CA ILE A 266 -35.92 24.33 32.29
C ILE A 266 -36.33 22.85 32.18
N THR A 267 -37.54 22.51 32.63
CA THR A 267 -38.12 21.15 32.57
C THR A 267 -39.56 21.19 32.04
N CYS A 268 -39.90 20.26 31.15
CA CYS A 268 -41.24 19.85 30.68
C CYS A 268 -41.04 18.76 29.58
N SER A 269 -42.04 17.98 29.16
CA SER A 269 -42.83 16.98 29.92
C SER A 269 -43.69 16.16 28.96
N GLU A 270 -43.63 14.82 29.09
CA GLU A 270 -44.66 13.83 28.74
C GLU A 270 -45.29 13.79 27.31
N ASP A 271 -45.14 12.62 26.69
CA ASP A 271 -46.12 11.80 25.97
C ASP A 271 -46.90 12.30 24.74
N CYS A 272 -46.80 11.52 23.64
CA CYS A 272 -47.94 10.79 23.06
C CYS A 272 -47.48 9.63 22.15
N ASN A 273 -48.36 8.62 21.98
CA ASN A 273 -48.06 7.35 21.31
C ASN A 273 -48.66 7.21 19.88
N GLU A 274 -48.20 6.15 19.20
CA GLU A 274 -49.02 5.11 18.55
C GLU A 274 -49.14 5.02 17.00
N SER A 275 -48.81 3.82 16.49
CA SER A 275 -49.13 3.26 15.15
C SER A 275 -48.45 3.94 13.94
N THR A 276 -48.14 3.25 12.83
CA THR A 276 -48.75 2.01 12.29
C THR A 276 -47.70 1.03 11.77
N THR A 277 -47.92 -0.27 11.99
CA THR A 277 -47.11 -1.36 11.43
C THR A 277 -47.45 -1.64 9.96
N VAL A 278 -46.43 -1.66 9.10
CA VAL A 278 -46.51 -2.31 7.78
C VAL A 278 -45.43 -3.40 7.72
N SER A 279 -45.81 -4.57 7.20
CA SER A 279 -45.02 -5.81 7.27
C SER A 279 -43.65 -5.73 6.60
N THR A 280 -42.63 -6.26 7.28
CA THR A 280 -41.25 -6.41 6.80
C THR A 280 -41.14 -7.28 5.55
N LEU A 281 -40.73 -6.68 4.43
CA LEU A 281 -40.17 -7.41 3.27
C LEU A 281 -38.69 -7.74 3.54
N ASN A 282 -38.47 -8.72 4.42
CA ASN A 282 -37.12 -9.21 4.76
C ASN A 282 -36.55 -10.12 3.66
N ALA A 283 -36.06 -9.55 2.56
CA ALA A 283 -35.10 -10.18 1.65
C ALA A 283 -34.51 -9.18 0.63
N VAL A 284 -33.31 -8.66 0.90
CA VAL A 284 -32.40 -8.12 -0.14
C VAL A 284 -30.98 -8.52 0.26
N ASP A 285 -30.29 -9.27 -0.59
CA ASP A 285 -28.97 -9.84 -0.29
C ASP A 285 -27.87 -8.79 -0.18
N SER A 286 -26.84 -9.08 0.61
CA SER A 286 -25.64 -8.24 0.75
C SER A 286 -24.78 -8.29 -0.52
N CYS A 287 -25.17 -7.50 -1.51
CA CYS A 287 -24.49 -7.33 -2.79
C CYS A 287 -23.03 -6.88 -2.57
N SER A 288 -22.05 -7.71 -2.93
CA SER A 288 -20.64 -7.30 -2.93
C SER A 288 -20.40 -6.24 -4.00
N TRP A 289 -19.38 -5.39 -3.84
CA TRP A 289 -19.10 -4.33 -4.82
C TRP A 289 -18.92 -4.89 -6.24
N ARG A 290 -18.32 -6.08 -6.35
CA ARG A 290 -18.21 -6.87 -7.59
C ARG A 290 -19.56 -7.11 -8.24
N GLN A 291 -20.55 -7.65 -7.51
CA GLN A 291 -21.90 -7.89 -8.02
C GLN A 291 -22.65 -6.62 -8.47
N LEU A 292 -22.31 -5.46 -7.91
CA LEU A 292 -22.81 -4.16 -8.36
C LEU A 292 -22.10 -3.72 -9.65
N LEU A 293 -20.76 -3.67 -9.64
CA LEU A 293 -19.95 -3.13 -10.72
C LEU A 293 -19.89 -4.05 -11.96
N ARG A 294 -20.21 -5.34 -11.82
CA ARG A 294 -20.41 -6.28 -12.95
C ARG A 294 -21.61 -5.91 -13.83
N LYS A 295 -22.55 -5.10 -13.32
CA LYS A 295 -23.71 -4.60 -14.09
C LYS A 295 -23.38 -3.30 -14.84
N ALA A 296 -22.38 -2.56 -14.38
CA ALA A 296 -21.89 -1.34 -15.02
C ALA A 296 -20.87 -1.67 -16.11
N HIS A 297 -20.99 -1.06 -17.28
CA HIS A 297 -20.12 -1.30 -18.42
C HIS A 297 -19.40 -0.01 -18.84
N ILE A 298 -18.13 -0.13 -19.21
CA ILE A 298 -17.28 0.98 -19.64
C ILE A 298 -16.51 0.59 -20.91
N TRP A 299 -16.03 1.58 -21.65
CA TRP A 299 -15.05 1.39 -22.72
C TRP A 299 -13.65 1.61 -22.16
N TYR A 300 -12.88 0.53 -21.97
CA TYR A 300 -11.46 0.66 -21.63
C TYR A 300 -10.67 1.03 -22.88
N ALA A 301 -10.18 2.27 -22.92
CA ALA A 301 -9.31 2.79 -23.96
C ALA A 301 -7.85 2.46 -23.64
N CYS A 302 -7.21 1.64 -24.47
CA CYS A 302 -5.81 1.32 -24.33
C CYS A 302 -4.98 1.77 -25.54
N TYR A 303 -3.79 2.29 -25.24
CA TYR A 303 -2.82 2.84 -26.19
C TYR A 303 -1.44 2.11 -26.12
N GLY A 304 -1.26 1.23 -25.13
CA GLY A 304 -0.06 0.41 -24.95
C GLY A 304 -0.20 -1.00 -25.53
N SER A 305 0.58 -1.96 -25.04
CA SER A 305 0.56 -3.35 -25.56
C SER A 305 -0.81 -4.05 -25.55
N ASN A 306 -1.77 -3.57 -24.74
CA ASN A 306 -3.16 -4.06 -24.71
C ASN A 306 -3.93 -3.76 -26.03
N MET A 307 -3.43 -2.87 -26.90
CA MET A 307 -3.94 -2.71 -28.26
C MET A 307 -3.93 -4.02 -29.07
N TRP A 308 -3.00 -4.93 -28.76
CA TRP A 308 -3.03 -6.28 -29.33
C TRP A 308 -3.98 -7.17 -28.52
N LYS A 309 -5.10 -7.59 -29.15
CA LYS A 309 -6.17 -8.35 -28.48
C LYS A 309 -5.68 -9.55 -27.66
N ARG A 310 -4.70 -10.31 -28.17
CA ARG A 310 -4.12 -11.45 -27.44
C ARG A 310 -3.45 -11.05 -26.12
N ARG A 311 -2.79 -9.89 -26.08
CA ARG A 311 -2.17 -9.34 -24.86
C ARG A 311 -3.21 -8.83 -23.87
N PHE A 312 -4.29 -8.20 -24.37
CA PHE A 312 -5.37 -7.71 -23.51
C PHE A 312 -6.17 -8.85 -22.87
N ILE A 313 -6.50 -9.91 -23.63
CA ILE A 313 -7.25 -11.06 -23.11
C ILE A 313 -6.54 -11.73 -21.92
N CYS A 314 -5.21 -11.66 -21.82
CA CYS A 314 -4.49 -12.12 -20.62
C CYS A 314 -4.91 -11.42 -19.32
N TYR A 315 -5.41 -10.18 -19.36
CA TYR A 315 -5.96 -9.50 -18.17
C TYR A 315 -7.34 -10.03 -17.76
N ILE A 316 -8.09 -10.66 -18.68
CA ILE A 316 -9.43 -11.21 -18.44
C ILE A 316 -9.32 -12.71 -18.11
N GLU A 317 -8.79 -13.52 -19.02
CA GLU A 317 -8.69 -14.97 -18.86
C GLU A 317 -7.54 -15.39 -17.93
N GLY A 318 -6.51 -14.56 -17.82
CA GLY A 318 -5.20 -14.92 -17.26
C GLY A 318 -4.21 -15.34 -18.35
N GLY A 319 -2.97 -15.62 -17.96
CA GLY A 319 -1.94 -16.10 -18.89
C GLY A 319 -0.90 -15.05 -19.27
N LYS A 320 -0.17 -15.32 -20.35
CA LYS A 320 0.78 -14.37 -20.97
C LYS A 320 0.98 -14.67 -22.45
N VAL A 321 1.38 -13.66 -23.22
CA VAL A 321 1.79 -13.82 -24.63
C VAL A 321 3.31 -13.93 -24.77
N GLU A 322 3.75 -14.32 -25.97
CA GLU A 322 5.16 -14.24 -26.41
C GLU A 322 5.80 -12.90 -26.03
N GLY A 323 7.01 -12.96 -25.47
CA GLY A 323 7.78 -11.80 -25.02
C GLY A 323 7.44 -11.26 -23.62
N MET A 324 6.29 -11.63 -23.03
CA MET A 324 6.00 -11.29 -21.64
C MET A 324 6.84 -12.13 -20.66
N LYS A 325 7.51 -11.45 -19.74
CA LYS A 325 8.14 -12.08 -18.57
C LYS A 325 7.06 -12.43 -17.53
N LYS A 326 6.38 -11.39 -17.01
CA LYS A 326 5.28 -11.47 -16.02
C LYS A 326 4.08 -12.27 -16.55
N TYR A 327 3.33 -12.88 -15.65
CA TYR A 327 2.03 -13.53 -15.89
C TYR A 327 0.89 -12.59 -15.44
N CYS A 328 -0.24 -12.58 -16.16
CA CYS A 328 -1.47 -11.92 -15.72
C CYS A 328 -2.38 -12.96 -15.03
N PHE A 329 -2.95 -12.61 -13.87
CA PHE A 329 -3.80 -13.52 -13.10
C PHE A 329 -5.16 -13.77 -13.79
N GLY A 330 -5.65 -12.76 -14.52
CA GLY A 330 -6.99 -12.75 -15.09
C GLY A 330 -8.02 -12.21 -14.10
N SER A 331 -8.99 -11.45 -14.59
CA SER A 331 -10.13 -10.94 -13.82
C SER A 331 -10.89 -12.04 -13.07
N VAL A 332 -11.63 -11.64 -12.03
CA VAL A 332 -12.57 -12.53 -11.33
C VAL A 332 -13.75 -12.87 -12.26
N ASP A 333 -14.31 -11.86 -12.94
CA ASP A 333 -15.19 -12.08 -14.08
C ASP A 333 -14.38 -12.31 -15.36
N LYS A 334 -14.31 -13.57 -15.82
CA LYS A 334 -13.59 -13.97 -17.04
C LYS A 334 -14.45 -13.88 -18.31
N THR A 335 -15.61 -13.24 -18.27
CA THR A 335 -16.47 -13.00 -19.44
C THR A 335 -15.71 -12.19 -20.50
N PRO A 336 -15.61 -12.66 -21.76
CA PRO A 336 -14.84 -11.95 -22.78
C PRO A 336 -15.49 -10.58 -23.12
N PRO A 337 -14.69 -9.59 -23.56
CA PRO A 337 -15.18 -8.24 -23.86
C PRO A 337 -16.32 -8.26 -24.89
N GLN A 338 -17.42 -7.58 -24.57
CA GLN A 338 -18.66 -7.60 -25.37
C GLN A 338 -18.52 -6.88 -26.72
N GLY A 339 -17.54 -5.98 -26.82
CA GLY A 339 -17.26 -5.16 -27.98
C GLY A 339 -15.80 -4.76 -28.04
N MET A 340 -15.31 -4.52 -29.26
CA MET A 340 -13.97 -4.03 -29.56
C MET A 340 -14.09 -3.06 -30.73
N GLN A 341 -13.56 -1.85 -30.59
CA GLN A 341 -13.54 -0.83 -31.64
C GLN A 341 -12.31 0.08 -31.50
N TRP A 342 -12.04 0.91 -32.50
CA TRP A 342 -10.88 1.81 -32.49
C TRP A 342 -11.30 3.27 -32.59
N LYS A 343 -10.59 4.13 -31.85
CA LYS A 343 -10.83 5.57 -31.80
C LYS A 343 -9.48 6.30 -31.83
N VAL A 344 -9.49 7.53 -32.32
CA VAL A 344 -8.36 8.45 -32.17
C VAL A 344 -8.75 9.49 -31.14
N VAL A 345 -7.92 9.69 -30.13
CA VAL A 345 -8.15 10.67 -29.04
C VAL A 345 -7.13 11.81 -29.09
N PRO A 346 -7.53 13.04 -28.72
CA PRO A 346 -6.68 14.25 -28.77
C PRO A 346 -5.68 14.31 -27.60
N HIS A 347 -4.82 13.30 -27.51
CA HIS A 347 -3.79 13.15 -26.48
C HIS A 347 -2.49 12.70 -27.16
N HIS A 348 -1.35 12.95 -26.50
CA HIS A 348 -0.03 12.51 -26.96
C HIS A 348 0.34 11.17 -26.31
N MET A 349 0.70 10.17 -27.10
CA MET A 349 1.33 8.95 -26.60
C MET A 349 2.85 9.11 -26.68
N PHE A 350 3.56 8.78 -25.61
CA PHE A 350 5.02 8.81 -25.54
C PHE A 350 5.58 7.54 -24.87
N PHE A 351 6.89 7.32 -24.98
CA PHE A 351 7.59 6.25 -24.26
C PHE A 351 8.44 6.78 -23.10
N GLY A 352 8.32 6.14 -21.94
CA GLY A 352 9.01 6.51 -20.72
C GLY A 352 9.39 5.31 -19.86
N ARG A 353 10.21 5.56 -18.83
CA ARG A 353 10.95 4.57 -18.04
C ARG A 353 12.00 3.86 -18.91
N SER A 354 12.96 3.17 -18.30
CA SER A 354 14.06 2.48 -19.00
C SER A 354 13.98 0.94 -18.91
N TYR A 355 13.01 0.44 -18.15
CA TYR A 355 12.76 -0.96 -17.88
C TYR A 355 11.27 -1.16 -17.52
N SER A 356 10.74 -2.37 -17.66
CA SER A 356 9.51 -2.84 -17.04
C SER A 356 9.58 -4.32 -16.68
N ASP A 357 8.91 -4.74 -15.62
CA ASP A 357 8.90 -6.15 -15.20
C ASP A 357 8.23 -7.07 -16.25
N THR A 358 7.28 -6.54 -17.03
CA THR A 358 6.57 -7.29 -18.08
C THR A 358 7.41 -7.48 -19.34
N TRP A 359 8.13 -6.45 -19.81
CA TRP A 359 8.77 -6.44 -21.14
C TRP A 359 10.30 -6.34 -21.14
N GLY A 360 10.93 -6.11 -19.98
CA GLY A 360 12.37 -5.91 -19.86
C GLY A 360 12.80 -4.47 -20.13
N SER A 361 14.02 -4.29 -20.64
CA SER A 361 14.60 -2.98 -20.93
C SER A 361 13.89 -2.25 -22.08
N GLY A 362 14.04 -0.91 -22.11
CA GLY A 362 13.33 -0.01 -23.02
C GLY A 362 12.14 0.67 -22.34
N GLY A 363 11.62 1.71 -23.01
CA GLY A 363 10.45 2.45 -22.52
C GLY A 363 9.13 1.71 -22.73
N VAL A 364 8.18 1.97 -21.83
CA VAL A 364 6.78 1.56 -21.94
C VAL A 364 5.91 2.77 -22.30
N ALA A 365 4.72 2.50 -22.84
CA ALA A 365 3.85 3.55 -23.36
C ALA A 365 3.12 4.29 -22.22
N PHE A 366 3.01 5.60 -22.35
CA PHE A 366 2.19 6.48 -21.52
C PHE A 366 1.34 7.39 -22.40
N LEU A 367 0.15 7.78 -21.91
CA LEU A 367 -0.73 8.73 -22.56
C LEU A 367 -0.75 10.01 -21.73
N HIS A 368 -0.36 11.13 -22.33
CA HIS A 368 -0.28 12.42 -21.67
C HIS A 368 -1.67 12.82 -21.11
N PRO A 369 -1.84 13.00 -19.77
CA PRO A 369 -3.16 13.22 -19.18
C PRO A 369 -3.87 14.48 -19.69
N SER A 370 -3.12 15.57 -19.91
CA SER A 370 -3.70 16.79 -20.48
C SER A 370 -4.02 16.62 -21.96
N HIS A 371 -5.24 17.00 -22.34
CA HIS A 371 -5.73 17.07 -23.71
C HIS A 371 -4.86 18.01 -24.59
N ASN A 372 -4.52 17.56 -25.80
CA ASN A 372 -3.81 18.33 -26.82
C ASN A 372 -4.43 18.06 -28.20
N GLY A 373 -5.22 19.01 -28.71
CA GLY A 373 -5.93 18.88 -30.00
C GLY A 373 -5.05 18.77 -31.25
N ASN A 374 -3.76 19.07 -31.15
CA ASN A 374 -2.79 18.85 -32.22
C ASN A 374 -2.19 17.42 -32.20
N SER A 375 -2.33 16.71 -31.07
CA SER A 375 -1.88 15.32 -30.92
C SER A 375 -2.99 14.33 -31.28
N LYS A 376 -2.58 13.14 -31.69
CA LYS A 376 -3.47 12.03 -32.02
C LYS A 376 -2.90 10.74 -31.43
N ALA A 377 -3.59 10.17 -30.45
CA ALA A 377 -3.29 8.83 -29.97
C ALA A 377 -4.31 7.84 -30.52
N HIS A 378 -3.83 6.73 -31.08
CA HIS A 378 -4.68 5.61 -31.46
C HIS A 378 -5.00 4.80 -30.20
N VAL A 379 -6.27 4.53 -29.96
CA VAL A 379 -6.72 3.69 -28.85
C VAL A 379 -7.61 2.56 -29.35
N CYS A 380 -7.35 1.35 -28.85
CA CYS A 380 -8.30 0.25 -28.92
C CYS A 380 -9.22 0.33 -27.71
N LEU A 381 -10.53 0.41 -27.96
CA LEU A 381 -11.58 0.40 -26.95
C LEU A 381 -12.07 -1.04 -26.76
N TYR A 382 -12.13 -1.52 -25.53
CA TYR A 382 -12.79 -2.79 -25.18
C TYR A 382 -13.97 -2.54 -24.24
N GLN A 383 -15.14 -3.08 -24.55
CA GLN A 383 -16.31 -3.01 -23.68
C GLN A 383 -16.22 -4.10 -22.62
N ILE A 384 -15.95 -3.68 -21.39
CA ILE A 384 -15.78 -4.54 -20.21
C ILE A 384 -16.66 -4.03 -19.06
N THR A 385 -16.84 -4.86 -18.03
CA THR A 385 -17.51 -4.41 -16.81
C THR A 385 -16.61 -3.47 -16.00
N LEU A 386 -17.20 -2.65 -15.13
CA LEU A 386 -16.42 -1.82 -14.22
C LEU A 386 -15.68 -2.67 -13.17
N GLU A 387 -16.20 -3.86 -12.85
CA GLU A 387 -15.46 -4.88 -12.09
C GLU A 387 -14.16 -5.28 -12.82
N GLN A 388 -14.23 -5.67 -14.10
CA GLN A 388 -13.07 -6.05 -14.90
C GLN A 388 -12.06 -4.90 -15.07
N PHE A 389 -12.52 -3.64 -15.11
CA PHE A 389 -11.65 -2.47 -15.14
C PHE A 389 -10.85 -2.29 -13.83
N ASN A 390 -11.48 -2.56 -12.67
CA ASN A 390 -10.78 -2.61 -11.38
C ASN A 390 -9.76 -3.76 -11.34
N ASP A 391 -10.13 -4.95 -11.80
CA ASP A 391 -9.21 -6.10 -11.87
C ASP A 391 -8.01 -5.83 -12.79
N LEU A 392 -8.20 -5.06 -13.86
CA LEU A 392 -7.11 -4.63 -14.75
C LEU A 392 -6.21 -3.60 -14.06
N LEU A 393 -6.79 -2.57 -13.42
CA LEU A 393 -6.07 -1.56 -12.66
C LEU A 393 -5.15 -2.19 -11.61
N LEU A 394 -5.66 -3.17 -10.86
CA LEU A 394 -4.91 -3.90 -9.84
C LEU A 394 -3.75 -4.69 -10.49
N GLN A 395 -4.02 -5.45 -11.55
CA GLN A 395 -3.00 -6.28 -12.21
C GLN A 395 -1.90 -5.49 -12.92
N GLU A 396 -2.21 -4.35 -13.57
CA GLU A 396 -1.22 -3.48 -14.24
C GLU A 396 -0.28 -2.85 -13.20
N ASN A 397 -0.78 -2.60 -11.98
CA ASN A 397 -0.07 -1.97 -10.88
C ASN A 397 0.51 -2.94 -9.83
N ASN A 398 0.58 -4.24 -10.13
CA ASN A 398 1.12 -5.31 -9.26
C ASN A 398 0.35 -5.52 -7.93
N MET A 399 -0.94 -5.18 -7.87
CA MET A 399 -1.80 -5.38 -6.70
C MET A 399 -2.64 -6.68 -6.80
N SER A 400 -3.20 -7.14 -5.68
CA SER A 400 -4.09 -8.30 -5.62
C SER A 400 -5.50 -7.97 -6.12
N LEU A 401 -6.25 -9.00 -6.51
CA LEU A 401 -7.68 -8.92 -6.88
C LEU A 401 -8.62 -9.05 -5.66
N GLU A 402 -8.10 -9.53 -4.53
CA GLU A 402 -8.85 -9.65 -3.28
C GLU A 402 -8.87 -8.28 -2.57
N THR A 403 -9.84 -7.45 -2.93
CA THR A 403 -10.09 -6.13 -2.32
C THR A 403 -11.53 -6.02 -1.82
N ASP A 404 -11.72 -5.46 -0.62
CA ASP A 404 -13.05 -5.25 -0.01
C ASP A 404 -13.87 -4.13 -0.69
N TYR A 405 -13.21 -3.31 -1.51
CA TYR A 405 -13.79 -2.18 -2.24
C TYR A 405 -13.10 -1.99 -3.61
N PRO A 406 -13.75 -1.29 -4.56
CA PRO A 406 -13.15 -0.92 -5.84
C PRO A 406 -12.19 0.28 -5.70
N LEU A 407 -11.22 0.38 -6.61
CA LEU A 407 -10.44 1.60 -6.86
C LEU A 407 -11.23 2.66 -7.64
N VAL A 408 -12.18 2.22 -8.47
CA VAL A 408 -13.06 3.06 -9.30
C VAL A 408 -14.48 2.51 -9.24
N ASP A 409 -15.40 3.28 -8.65
CA ASP A 409 -16.83 2.95 -8.55
C ASP A 409 -17.67 3.83 -9.48
N LEU A 410 -19.00 3.85 -9.27
CA LEU A 410 -19.91 4.71 -10.02
C LEU A 410 -19.76 6.20 -9.65
N SER A 411 -19.53 6.53 -8.37
CA SER A 411 -19.32 7.93 -7.96
C SER A 411 -18.02 8.51 -8.55
N SER A 412 -16.98 7.69 -8.64
CA SER A 412 -15.73 8.01 -9.35
C SER A 412 -15.96 8.35 -10.83
N ILE A 413 -16.88 7.65 -11.52
CA ILE A 413 -17.25 7.95 -12.91
C ILE A 413 -18.04 9.25 -13.03
N ASP A 414 -18.97 9.53 -12.10
CA ASP A 414 -19.70 10.80 -12.10
C ASP A 414 -18.76 11.99 -11.83
N ALA A 415 -17.84 11.89 -10.87
CA ALA A 415 -16.81 12.92 -10.64
C ALA A 415 -15.90 13.12 -11.87
N LEU A 416 -15.43 12.02 -12.48
CA LEU A 416 -14.65 12.04 -13.73
C LEU A 416 -15.39 12.71 -14.91
N ARG A 417 -16.73 12.58 -14.96
CA ARG A 417 -17.56 13.15 -16.02
C ARG A 417 -17.91 14.63 -15.78
N ASN A 418 -18.20 14.99 -14.54
CA ASN A 418 -18.84 16.27 -14.20
C ASN A 418 -17.86 17.32 -13.63
N GLU A 419 -16.72 16.92 -13.07
CA GLU A 419 -15.81 17.80 -12.32
C GLU A 419 -14.41 17.86 -12.94
N ASN A 420 -13.71 16.73 -12.99
CA ASN A 420 -12.32 16.65 -13.42
C ASN A 420 -12.05 15.34 -14.19
N PRO A 421 -11.67 15.37 -15.48
CA PRO A 421 -11.44 14.17 -16.28
C PRO A 421 -10.20 13.35 -15.90
N ILE A 422 -9.46 13.73 -14.84
CA ILE A 422 -8.23 13.08 -14.37
C ILE A 422 -8.37 12.74 -12.88
N LEU A 423 -8.27 11.45 -12.52
CA LEU A 423 -8.39 10.97 -11.13
C LEU A 423 -7.18 10.07 -10.77
N GLU A 424 -6.29 10.53 -9.90
CA GLU A 424 -5.18 9.72 -9.37
C GLU A 424 -5.67 8.81 -8.24
N VAL A 425 -6.08 7.59 -8.59
CA VAL A 425 -6.62 6.58 -7.65
C VAL A 425 -5.55 5.88 -6.82
N ILE A 426 -4.31 5.81 -7.34
CA ILE A 426 -3.16 5.29 -6.58
C ILE A 426 -1.94 6.17 -6.85
N LYS A 427 -1.40 6.79 -5.80
CA LYS A 427 -0.30 7.75 -5.90
C LYS A 427 1.06 7.05 -6.04
N GLY A 428 1.98 7.69 -6.76
CA GLY A 428 3.39 7.29 -6.84
C GLY A 428 3.71 6.08 -7.73
N ILE A 429 2.72 5.55 -8.46
CA ILE A 429 2.88 4.39 -9.36
C ILE A 429 2.54 4.72 -10.82
N TRP A 430 2.99 3.87 -11.75
CA TRP A 430 3.11 4.23 -13.17
C TRP A 430 1.76 4.33 -13.90
N TYR A 431 0.77 3.51 -13.52
CA TYR A 431 -0.56 3.48 -14.13
C TYR A 431 -1.67 3.72 -13.09
N GLY A 432 -1.39 4.60 -12.12
CA GLY A 432 -2.29 4.93 -11.01
C GLY A 432 -3.27 6.08 -11.28
N THR A 433 -3.28 6.67 -12.48
CA THR A 433 -4.19 7.77 -12.86
C THR A 433 -5.21 7.32 -13.90
N ILE A 434 -6.50 7.52 -13.60
CA ILE A 434 -7.62 7.34 -14.53
C ILE A 434 -7.77 8.61 -15.38
N LEU A 435 -8.03 8.42 -16.67
CA LEU A 435 -8.32 9.48 -17.63
C LEU A 435 -9.66 9.20 -18.31
N TYR A 436 -10.62 10.11 -18.17
CA TYR A 436 -11.90 10.07 -18.86
C TYR A 436 -11.80 10.72 -20.25
N LEU A 437 -12.22 9.99 -21.27
CA LEU A 437 -12.05 10.32 -22.70
C LEU A 437 -13.38 10.57 -23.42
N GLY A 438 -14.44 10.90 -22.66
CA GLY A 438 -15.79 11.14 -23.17
C GLY A 438 -16.67 9.89 -23.17
N MET A 439 -17.76 9.93 -23.94
CA MET A 439 -18.73 8.83 -24.06
C MET A 439 -18.63 8.14 -25.43
N GLU A 440 -19.02 6.87 -25.50
CA GLU A 440 -19.25 6.14 -26.76
C GLU A 440 -20.39 5.12 -26.59
N GLY A 441 -21.36 5.13 -27.50
CA GLY A 441 -22.55 4.27 -27.41
C GLY A 441 -23.39 4.38 -26.11
N GLY A 442 -23.24 5.48 -25.35
CA GLY A 442 -23.87 5.68 -24.05
C GLY A 442 -23.06 5.17 -22.84
N LEU A 443 -21.86 4.61 -23.06
CA LEU A 443 -20.94 4.19 -22.00
C LEU A 443 -19.75 5.16 -21.89
N PRO A 444 -19.17 5.37 -20.69
CA PRO A 444 -18.00 6.22 -20.53
C PRO A 444 -16.74 5.53 -21.05
N ILE A 445 -15.82 6.31 -21.61
CA ILE A 445 -14.50 5.88 -22.06
C ILE A 445 -13.48 6.20 -20.98
N LEU A 446 -12.82 5.17 -20.44
CA LEU A 446 -11.81 5.28 -19.39
C LEU A 446 -10.46 4.72 -19.87
N SER A 447 -9.38 5.42 -19.55
CA SER A 447 -7.99 4.99 -19.77
C SER A 447 -7.22 5.04 -18.45
N ILE A 448 -6.07 4.36 -18.39
CA ILE A 448 -5.15 4.37 -17.23
C ILE A 448 -3.77 4.85 -17.69
N THR A 449 -3.11 5.72 -16.93
CA THR A 449 -1.82 6.35 -17.31
C THR A 449 -1.07 6.89 -16.08
N CYS A 450 0.06 7.55 -16.29
CA CYS A 450 0.86 8.21 -15.25
C CYS A 450 0.25 9.56 -14.81
N SER A 451 0.57 10.00 -13.59
CA SER A 451 0.07 11.29 -13.08
C SER A 451 0.80 12.50 -13.69
N ILE A 452 0.23 13.69 -13.52
CA ILE A 452 0.82 14.95 -13.99
C ILE A 452 2.19 15.21 -13.33
N SER A 453 2.39 14.75 -12.09
CA SER A 453 3.70 14.78 -11.41
C SER A 453 4.77 14.02 -12.19
N ASP A 454 4.45 12.85 -12.74
CA ASP A 454 5.39 12.06 -13.54
C ASP A 454 5.70 12.70 -14.90
N ILE A 455 4.74 13.39 -15.53
CA ILE A 455 4.98 14.19 -16.74
C ILE A 455 6.06 15.25 -16.50
N GLU A 456 5.99 15.98 -15.40
CA GLU A 456 7.02 16.97 -15.08
C GLU A 456 8.37 16.33 -14.79
N LYS A 457 8.42 15.16 -14.14
CA LYS A 457 9.67 14.41 -13.94
C LYS A 457 10.29 13.93 -15.26
N PHE A 458 9.48 13.54 -16.25
CA PHE A 458 9.98 13.21 -17.59
C PHE A 458 10.56 14.45 -18.29
N LYS A 459 9.85 15.59 -18.28
CA LYS A 459 10.32 16.86 -18.88
C LYS A 459 11.65 17.34 -18.28
N HIS A 460 11.81 17.22 -16.96
CA HIS A 460 13.02 17.62 -16.24
C HIS A 460 14.11 16.53 -16.20
N GLY A 461 13.94 15.41 -16.92
CA GLY A 461 14.92 14.32 -17.00
C GLY A 461 15.10 13.49 -15.71
N GLN A 462 14.27 13.72 -14.69
CA GLN A 462 14.26 12.97 -13.43
C GLN A 462 13.70 11.54 -13.62
N LEU A 463 12.83 11.36 -14.61
CA LEU A 463 12.45 10.05 -15.14
C LEU A 463 12.98 9.89 -16.57
N PRO A 464 13.56 8.74 -16.93
CA PRO A 464 14.13 8.56 -18.26
C PRO A 464 13.03 8.43 -19.33
N ALA A 465 13.11 9.29 -20.34
CA ALA A 465 12.45 9.09 -21.63
C ALA A 465 13.31 8.15 -22.47
N CYS A 466 12.74 7.03 -22.94
CA CYS A 466 13.49 6.00 -23.69
C CYS A 466 12.60 5.40 -24.78
N PRO A 467 13.15 5.07 -25.97
CA PRO A 467 12.42 4.33 -26.98
C PRO A 467 12.05 2.91 -26.48
N PRO A 468 11.01 2.29 -27.06
CA PRO A 468 10.62 0.93 -26.73
C PRO A 468 11.69 -0.07 -27.19
N SER A 469 11.79 -1.22 -26.53
CA SER A 469 12.55 -2.35 -27.08
C SER A 469 11.86 -2.90 -28.33
N SER A 470 12.62 -3.51 -29.24
CA SER A 470 12.09 -4.12 -30.46
C SER A 470 10.98 -5.15 -30.17
N MET A 471 11.08 -5.88 -29.06
CA MET A 471 10.05 -6.83 -28.62
C MET A 471 8.75 -6.14 -28.19
N TYR A 472 8.81 -5.03 -27.44
CA TYR A 472 7.63 -4.25 -27.06
C TYR A 472 7.03 -3.49 -28.25
N ALA A 473 7.88 -2.91 -29.12
CA ALA A 473 7.48 -2.27 -30.37
C ALA A 473 6.74 -3.23 -31.31
N ASN A 474 7.21 -4.47 -31.46
CA ASN A 474 6.53 -5.50 -32.26
C ASN A 474 5.13 -5.85 -31.71
N VAL A 475 4.88 -5.76 -30.41
CA VAL A 475 3.56 -5.99 -29.82
C VAL A 475 2.61 -4.82 -30.07
N LEU A 476 3.12 -3.57 -30.04
CA LEU A 476 2.36 -2.39 -30.44
C LEU A 476 2.02 -2.43 -31.94
N LEU A 477 2.99 -2.81 -32.77
CA LEU A 477 2.82 -2.98 -34.22
C LEU A 477 1.72 -4.00 -34.55
N ARG A 478 1.76 -5.18 -33.92
CA ARG A 478 0.69 -6.19 -34.01
C ARG A 478 -0.68 -5.61 -33.64
N GLY A 479 -0.79 -4.81 -32.57
CA GLY A 479 -2.06 -4.16 -32.21
C GLY A 479 -2.56 -3.15 -33.26
N LEU A 480 -1.68 -2.23 -33.68
CA LEU A 480 -1.98 -1.15 -34.62
C LEU A 480 -2.33 -1.64 -36.04
N VAL A 481 -1.75 -2.77 -36.46
CA VAL A 481 -2.02 -3.40 -37.77
C VAL A 481 -3.18 -4.40 -37.68
N ASP A 482 -3.13 -5.41 -36.79
CA ASP A 482 -4.17 -6.47 -36.69
C ASP A 482 -5.55 -5.90 -36.33
N GLY A 483 -5.58 -4.82 -35.52
CA GLY A 483 -6.82 -4.20 -35.04
C GLY A 483 -7.01 -2.77 -35.55
N GLY A 484 -5.97 -1.95 -35.50
CA GLY A 484 -6.07 -0.50 -35.74
C GLY A 484 -6.25 -0.08 -37.20
N GLY A 485 -6.06 -1.01 -38.16
CA GLY A 485 -6.23 -0.74 -39.58
C GLY A 485 -5.16 0.18 -40.20
N LEU A 486 -4.08 0.48 -39.47
CA LEU A 486 -2.91 1.18 -40.01
C LEU A 486 -2.10 0.23 -40.91
N SER A 487 -1.40 0.78 -41.90
CA SER A 487 -0.36 0.00 -42.57
C SER A 487 0.82 -0.22 -41.62
N GLU A 488 1.63 -1.26 -41.87
CA GLU A 488 2.84 -1.53 -41.10
C GLU A 488 3.80 -0.32 -41.10
N SER A 489 3.88 0.41 -42.22
CA SER A 489 4.66 1.64 -42.35
C SER A 489 4.12 2.78 -41.49
N ASP A 490 2.80 2.98 -41.45
CA ASP A 490 2.18 4.06 -40.65
C ASP A 490 2.27 3.75 -39.16
N ALA A 491 2.09 2.49 -38.77
CA ALA A 491 2.22 2.03 -37.40
C ALA A 491 3.68 2.14 -36.89
N LEU A 492 4.68 1.82 -37.71
CA LEU A 492 6.08 2.04 -37.40
C LEU A 492 6.41 3.54 -37.26
N ALA A 493 5.92 4.38 -38.19
CA ALA A 493 6.10 5.84 -38.11
C ALA A 493 5.43 6.45 -36.87
N TYR A 494 4.28 5.93 -36.45
CA TYR A 494 3.60 6.33 -35.22
C TYR A 494 4.42 5.97 -33.96
N ILE A 495 5.02 4.78 -33.90
CA ILE A 495 5.88 4.34 -32.78
C ILE A 495 7.20 5.15 -32.73
N ASP A 496 7.83 5.41 -33.87
CA ASP A 496 9.04 6.26 -33.94
C ASP A 496 8.73 7.75 -33.61
N GLY A 497 7.54 8.24 -33.99
CA GLY A 497 7.05 9.56 -33.58
C GLY A 497 6.87 9.69 -32.07
N ALA A 498 6.20 8.71 -31.44
CA ALA A 498 6.02 8.64 -29.99
C ALA A 498 7.32 8.36 -29.18
N SER A 499 8.42 8.04 -29.87
CA SER A 499 9.74 7.87 -29.24
C SER A 499 10.52 9.18 -29.09
N LYS A 500 9.92 10.32 -29.49
CA LYS A 500 10.42 11.68 -29.28
C LYS A 500 9.40 12.43 -28.41
N LEU A 501 9.82 12.79 -27.19
CA LEU A 501 9.02 13.43 -26.14
C LEU A 501 9.04 14.96 -26.29
#